data_AF-A0A949D0K2-F1
#
_entry.id   AF-A0A949D0K2-F1
#
_cell.length_a   1.000
_cell.length_b   1.000
_cell.length_c   1.000
_cell.angle_alpha   90.00
_cell.angle_beta   90.00
_cell.angle_gamma   90.00
#
_symmetry.space_group_name_H-M   'P 1'
#
loop_
_entity.id
_entity.type
_entity.pdbx_description
1 polymer ?
#
loop_
_entity_poly.entity_id
_entity_poly.type
_entity_poly.pdbx_seq_one_letter_code
_entity_poly.pdbx_strand_id
1 'polypeptide(L)'
;MSTKHFASQADLEEKKVSFTQISEHAWAYTAEGDPNTGIIIGDDAVLVADTQATPAMAADVIRRIREVTDKPIRYVVLTHYHAVRVLGASA
;
A
#
# COMPACT_ATOMS: atom_id res chain seq x y z
N MET A 1 30.64 4.55 -16.69
CA MET A 1 29.22 4.49 -17.11
C MET A 1 28.40 4.12 -15.88
N SER A 2 27.38 4.91 -15.52
CA SER A 2 26.47 4.55 -14.44
C SER A 2 25.52 3.46 -14.95
N THR A 3 25.55 2.29 -14.32
CA THR A 3 24.57 1.22 -14.55
C THR A 3 23.20 1.75 -14.13
N LYS A 4 22.31 1.94 -15.11
CA LYS A 4 20.92 2.28 -14.83
C LYS A 4 20.23 1.05 -14.24
N HIS A 5 19.94 1.09 -12.96
CA HIS A 5 19.14 0.08 -12.30
C HIS A 5 17.65 0.31 -12.60
N PHE A 6 16.90 -0.79 -12.70
CA PHE A 6 15.46 -0.72 -12.78
C PHE A 6 14.92 -0.13 -11.46
N ALA A 7 13.97 0.81 -11.56
CA ALA A 7 13.54 1.64 -10.42
C ALA A 7 13.07 0.80 -9.21
N SER A 8 12.58 -0.41 -9.44
CA SER A 8 12.02 -1.29 -8.39
C SER A 8 12.96 -2.38 -7.87
N GLN A 9 14.24 -2.35 -8.21
CA GLN A 9 15.19 -3.41 -7.80
C GLN A 9 15.41 -3.47 -6.28
N ALA A 10 15.27 -2.34 -5.56
CA ALA A 10 15.50 -2.23 -4.11
C ALA A 10 14.22 -2.36 -3.26
N ASP A 11 13.06 -2.62 -3.88
CA ASP A 11 11.76 -2.59 -3.18
C ASP A 11 11.44 -3.91 -2.44
N LEU A 12 12.39 -4.83 -2.38
CA LEU A 12 12.27 -6.11 -1.67
C LEU A 12 12.97 -6.09 -0.29
N GLU A 13 13.73 -5.05 0.01
CA GLU A 13 14.36 -4.92 1.32
C GLU A 13 13.32 -4.61 2.41
N GLU A 14 13.52 -5.17 3.60
CA GLU A 14 12.65 -4.90 4.74
C GLU A 14 12.84 -3.45 5.19
N LYS A 15 11.80 -2.64 5.01
CA LYS A 15 11.77 -1.22 5.39
C LYS A 15 10.86 -1.04 6.58
N LYS A 16 11.18 -0.10 7.46
CA LYS A 16 10.30 0.22 8.59
C LYS A 16 8.99 0.81 8.08
N VAL A 17 7.90 0.12 8.36
CA VAL A 17 6.55 0.53 7.99
C VAL A 17 5.95 1.45 9.06
N SER A 18 5.40 2.58 8.63
CA SER A 18 4.46 3.38 9.43
C SER A 18 3.06 3.33 8.86
N PHE A 19 2.06 3.26 9.74
CA PHE A 19 0.64 3.35 9.41
C PHE A 19 0.04 4.49 10.21
N THR A 20 -0.18 5.63 9.54
CA THR A 20 -0.47 6.90 10.21
C THR A 20 -1.79 7.46 9.72
N GLN A 21 -2.66 7.89 10.63
CA GLN A 21 -3.86 8.66 10.30
C GLN A 21 -3.44 10.08 9.93
N ILE A 22 -3.77 10.52 8.71
CA ILE A 22 -3.40 11.85 8.16
C ILE A 22 -4.61 12.77 8.00
N SER A 23 -5.82 12.24 8.12
CA SER A 23 -7.07 12.99 8.28
C SER A 23 -8.11 12.11 8.97
N GLU A 24 -9.29 12.66 9.26
CA GLU A 24 -10.41 11.89 9.83
C GLU A 24 -10.69 10.58 9.07
N HIS A 25 -10.58 10.61 7.73
CA HIS A 25 -10.91 9.48 6.86
C HIS A 25 -9.74 8.91 6.07
N ALA A 26 -8.51 9.38 6.28
CA ALA A 26 -7.36 8.95 5.48
C ALA A 26 -6.18 8.47 6.32
N TRP A 27 -5.59 7.36 5.89
CA TRP A 27 -4.39 6.76 6.44
C TRP A 27 -3.32 6.59 5.37
N ALA A 28 -2.07 6.74 5.78
CA ALA A 28 -0.90 6.49 4.97
C ALA A 28 -0.13 5.28 5.53
N TYR A 29 0.02 4.25 4.70
CA TYR A 29 0.98 3.19 4.90
C TYR A 29 2.25 3.56 4.12
N THR A 30 3.37 3.73 4.81
CA THR A 30 4.63 4.15 4.16
C THR A 30 5.81 3.32 4.64
N ALA A 31 6.69 2.95 3.72
CA ALA A 31 7.90 2.18 3.97
C ALA A 31 9.14 3.06 3.70
N GLU A 32 9.51 3.91 4.67
CA GLU A 32 10.66 4.83 4.56
C GLU A 32 10.69 5.69 3.27
N GLY A 33 9.52 6.01 2.72
CA GLY A 33 9.35 6.83 1.53
C GLY A 33 8.71 6.11 0.35
N ASP A 34 9.04 4.84 0.09
CA ASP A 34 8.41 4.00 -0.94
C ASP A 34 8.70 2.50 -0.68
N PRO A 35 7.75 1.56 -0.92
CA PRO A 35 6.38 1.74 -1.42
C PRO A 35 5.41 2.35 -0.40
N ASN A 36 4.47 3.17 -0.91
CA ASN A 36 3.37 3.72 -0.12
C ASN A 36 2.02 3.18 -0.59
N THR A 37 1.09 3.02 0.35
CA THR A 37 -0.31 2.72 0.09
C THR A 37 -1.18 3.74 0.81
N GLY A 38 -2.15 4.30 0.09
CA GLY A 38 -3.17 5.20 0.64
C GLY A 38 -4.42 4.41 1.02
N ILE A 39 -5.04 4.76 2.15
CA ILE A 39 -6.27 4.13 2.61
C ILE A 39 -7.28 5.22 2.92
N ILE A 40 -8.48 5.12 2.34
CA ILE A 40 -9.61 6.00 2.64
C ILE A 40 -10.72 5.15 3.26
N ILE A 41 -11.12 5.47 4.49
CA ILE A 41 -12.21 4.81 5.22
C ILE A 41 -13.45 5.69 5.13
N GLY A 42 -14.35 5.35 4.19
CA GLY A 42 -15.65 5.99 4.05
C GLY A 42 -16.69 5.37 4.97
N ASP A 43 -17.97 5.74 4.80
CA ASP A 43 -19.06 5.28 5.65
C ASP A 43 -19.31 3.77 5.55
N ASP A 44 -19.35 3.24 4.32
CA ASP A 44 -19.72 1.84 4.07
C ASP A 44 -18.54 0.93 3.72
N ALA A 45 -17.42 1.49 3.28
CA ALA A 45 -16.32 0.72 2.72
C ALA A 45 -14.98 1.44 2.78
N VAL A 46 -13.93 0.67 2.55
CA VAL A 46 -12.54 1.14 2.43
C VAL A 46 -12.12 1.13 0.96
N LEU A 47 -11.45 2.20 0.55
CA LEU A 47 -10.69 2.30 -0.69
C LEU A 47 -9.19 2.19 -0.37
N VAL A 48 -8.49 1.38 -1.15
CA VAL A 48 -7.03 1.23 -1.09
C VAL A 48 -6.43 1.77 -2.39
N ALA A 49 -5.46 2.69 -2.28
CA ALA A 49 -4.69 3.23 -3.38
C ALA A 49 -3.29 2.60 -3.37
N ASP A 50 -2.99 1.81 -4.41
CA ASP A 50 -1.78 1.01 -4.60
C ASP A 50 -1.59 -0.15 -3.61
N THR A 51 -1.10 -1.30 -4.10
CA THR A 51 -1.23 -2.59 -3.39
C THR A 51 0.08 -3.25 -3.02
N GLN A 52 1.20 -2.53 -2.98
CA GLN A 52 2.54 -3.12 -2.73
C GLN A 52 3.00 -4.09 -3.84
N ALA A 53 4.25 -4.56 -3.73
CA ALA A 53 4.88 -5.38 -4.78
C ALA A 53 4.47 -6.85 -4.78
N THR A 54 3.96 -7.37 -3.65
CA THR A 54 3.61 -8.80 -3.51
C THR A 54 2.33 -8.99 -2.71
N PRO A 55 1.60 -10.10 -2.90
CA PRO A 55 0.41 -10.40 -2.11
C PRO A 55 0.71 -10.50 -0.59
N ALA A 56 1.89 -10.99 -0.22
CA ALA A 56 2.31 -11.05 1.18
C ALA A 56 2.47 -9.66 1.80
N MET A 57 3.02 -8.69 1.06
CA MET A 57 3.11 -7.30 1.52
C MET A 57 1.71 -6.64 1.58
N ALA A 58 0.87 -6.90 0.59
CA ALA A 58 -0.52 -6.42 0.57
C ALA A 58 -1.33 -6.96 1.77
N ALA A 59 -1.07 -8.21 2.19
CA ALA A 59 -1.69 -8.79 3.37
C ALA A 59 -1.34 -8.02 4.66
N ASP A 60 -0.14 -7.43 4.77
CA ASP A 60 0.18 -6.54 5.89
C ASP A 60 -0.66 -5.27 5.86
N VAL A 61 -0.86 -4.66 4.67
CA VAL A 61 -1.77 -3.51 4.52
C VAL A 61 -3.18 -3.87 4.98
N ILE A 62 -3.73 -5.01 4.54
CA ILE A 62 -5.05 -5.49 4.95
C ILE A 62 -5.09 -5.66 6.48
N ARG A 63 -4.06 -6.26 7.07
CA ARG A 63 -3.95 -6.44 8.52
C ARG A 63 -3.97 -5.11 9.27
N ARG A 64 -3.21 -4.09 8.82
CA ARG A 64 -3.23 -2.74 9.42
C ARG A 64 -4.58 -2.05 9.29
N ILE A 65 -5.25 -2.19 8.15
CA ILE A 65 -6.63 -1.67 7.97
C ILE A 65 -7.57 -2.30 9.00
N ARG A 66 -7.43 -3.60 9.28
CA ARG A 66 -8.25 -4.33 10.26
C ARG A 66 -7.99 -3.91 11.71
N GLU A 67 -6.86 -3.28 12.02
CA GLU A 67 -6.61 -2.71 13.35
C GLU A 67 -7.47 -1.46 13.62
N VAL A 68 -7.98 -0.80 12.56
CA VAL A 68 -8.70 0.49 12.68
C VAL A 68 -10.13 0.45 12.14
N THR A 69 -10.52 -0.57 11.38
CA THR A 69 -11.90 -0.73 10.90
C THR A 69 -12.27 -2.15 10.48
N ASP A 70 -13.52 -2.52 10.74
CA ASP A 70 -14.16 -3.75 10.24
C ASP A 70 -14.89 -3.56 8.90
N LYS A 71 -14.91 -2.33 8.35
CA LYS A 71 -15.60 -2.04 7.08
C LYS A 71 -14.99 -2.86 5.93
N PRO A 72 -15.80 -3.30 4.95
CA PRO A 72 -15.30 -4.07 3.81
C PRO A 72 -14.34 -3.24 2.96
N ILE A 73 -13.19 -3.81 2.58
CA ILE A 73 -12.33 -3.26 1.54
C ILE A 73 -12.99 -3.60 0.21
N ARG A 74 -13.48 -2.60 -0.53
CA ARG A 74 -14.26 -2.82 -1.77
C ARG A 74 -13.61 -2.23 -3.01
N TYR A 75 -12.78 -1.23 -2.84
CA TYR A 75 -12.21 -0.48 -3.96
C TYR A 75 -10.70 -0.51 -3.90
N VAL A 76 -10.10 -0.81 -5.05
CA VAL A 76 -8.66 -0.71 -5.26
C VAL A 76 -8.43 0.24 -6.43
N VAL A 77 -7.63 1.28 -6.19
CA VAL A 77 -7.16 2.20 -7.22
C VAL A 77 -5.68 1.93 -7.44
N LEU A 78 -5.31 1.63 -8.68
CA LEU A 78 -3.92 1.41 -9.07
C LEU A 78 -3.45 2.65 -9.83
N THR A 79 -2.54 3.41 -9.25
CA THR A 79 -2.17 4.74 -9.76
C THR A 79 -1.37 4.65 -11.07
N HIS A 80 -0.55 3.60 -11.23
CA HIS A 80 0.20 3.32 -12.46
C HIS A 80 0.71 1.86 -12.48
N TYR A 81 1.33 1.46 -13.59
CA TYR A 81 1.65 0.06 -13.91
C TYR A 81 2.83 -0.56 -13.16
N HIS A 82 3.55 0.18 -12.31
CA HIS A 82 4.77 -0.35 -11.66
C HIS A 82 4.44 -1.46 -10.66
N ALA A 83 5.39 -2.39 -10.50
CA ALA A 83 5.19 -3.61 -9.72
C ALA A 83 4.72 -3.32 -8.28
N VAL A 84 5.37 -2.36 -7.62
CA VAL A 84 5.06 -1.86 -6.28
C VAL A 84 3.66 -1.27 -6.12
N ARG A 85 2.97 -0.97 -7.22
CA ARG A 85 1.60 -0.46 -7.19
C ARG A 85 0.56 -1.52 -7.49
N VAL A 86 0.88 -2.49 -8.35
CA VAL A 86 -0.12 -3.37 -8.98
C VAL A 86 -0.06 -4.83 -8.51
N LEU A 87 1.13 -5.39 -8.28
CA LEU A 87 1.26 -6.85 -8.22
C LEU A 87 0.70 -7.47 -6.93
N GLY A 88 0.62 -6.71 -5.84
CA GLY A 88 -0.03 -7.18 -4.61
C GLY A 88 -1.57 -7.21 -4.68
N ALA A 89 -2.20 -6.75 -5.76
CA ALA A 89 -3.66 -6.66 -5.88
C ALA A 89 -4.38 -8.03 -5.89
N SER A 90 -3.64 -9.13 -6.02
CA SER A 90 -4.19 -10.49 -6.00
C SER A 90 -4.28 -11.11 -4.60
N ALA A 91 -4.04 -10.33 -3.53
CA ALA A 91 -4.14 -10.79 -2.15
C ALA A 91 -5.57 -11.07 -1.70
#